data_AF-A0A0G4ENA2-F1
#
_entry.id   AF-A0A0G4ENA2-F1
#
_cell.length_a   1.000
_cell.length_b   1.000
_cell.length_c   1.000
_cell.angle_alpha   90.00
_cell.angle_beta   90.00
_cell.angle_gamma   90.00
#
_symmetry.space_group_name_H-M   'P 1'
#
loop_
_entity.id
_entity.type
_entity.pdbx_description
1 polymer ?
#
loop_
_entity_poly.entity_id
_entity_poly.type
_entity_poly.pdbx_seq_one_letter_code
_entity_poly.pdbx_strand_id
1 'polypeptide(L)'
;MHWAPLSNLSSPRRGAAASARIVALLLVSVLPRPSAALSTTGSSRSSSSRSRRREIPSCQDTQAPHRRRLLCQSALLPEAAALFQPLARPLMPTPASEAPSQTAAAQPSATPSSSTVVSAKSYPAPNTGITTSDFLALSTMKVQCGSTLVDVLEIVKIAKRAGAAIMAIYEGEKDKWEVEMKSDSSPLTAADREANKVICEALATLYPNVPIVSEENEKLAYEERKNWEYYFCVDPLDGTKEFIKRNGQFTVNIGICKGPTPIAGVVTIPAQGIAYWAAEGLGAYKEENDEVRKIQAATFSKADEGLTIVASRSHNTPETQEFISKYKNPTLISLGSSIKLMLVAEGTAHVYPRLAPTCEWDTCAAHAIVNEAGGRVVQATGGSPCEEGEPVRYNKENTLNPFFVVYGNQTD
;
A
#
# COMPACT_ATOMS: atom_id res chain seq x y z
N MET A 1 5.98 -45.82 67.54
CA MET A 1 6.48 -46.72 66.47
C MET A 1 6.09 -46.06 65.16
N HIS A 2 6.96 -45.75 64.18
CA HIS A 2 8.43 -45.63 64.12
C HIS A 2 8.73 -44.23 63.52
N TRP A 3 9.68 -43.46 64.05
CA TRP A 3 11.07 -43.33 63.55
C TRP A 3 11.23 -42.96 62.06
N ALA A 4 11.95 -41.86 61.81
CA ALA A 4 12.46 -41.36 60.53
C ALA A 4 13.98 -41.69 60.43
N PRO A 5 14.89 -41.00 59.67
CA PRO A 5 14.77 -40.00 58.58
C PRO A 5 15.72 -40.32 57.39
N LEU A 6 16.07 -39.32 56.55
CA LEU A 6 17.38 -39.01 55.88
C LEU A 6 17.13 -38.20 54.57
N SER A 7 17.66 -36.97 54.39
CA SER A 7 18.98 -36.57 53.82
C SER A 7 19.10 -36.73 52.28
N ASN A 8 19.82 -35.91 51.49
CA ASN A 8 20.70 -34.78 51.85
C ASN A 8 20.95 -33.77 50.68
N LEU A 9 21.57 -32.64 51.03
CA LEU A 9 22.21 -31.55 50.25
C LEU A 9 22.43 -31.64 48.69
N SER A 10 21.99 -30.55 48.02
CA SER A 10 22.83 -29.58 47.24
C SER A 10 23.13 -29.69 45.72
N SER A 11 23.12 -28.48 45.12
CA SER A 11 23.87 -27.98 43.93
C SER A 11 23.33 -28.25 42.49
N PRO A 12 23.39 -27.24 41.58
CA PRO A 12 22.93 -27.37 40.20
C PRO A 12 24.05 -27.67 39.18
N ARG A 13 23.67 -28.33 38.07
CA ARG A 13 24.44 -28.39 36.80
C ARG A 13 23.57 -27.71 35.74
N ARG A 14 24.00 -26.72 34.95
CA ARG A 14 25.13 -26.64 34.00
C ARG A 14 25.04 -27.68 32.87
N GLY A 15 24.86 -27.18 31.64
CA GLY A 15 24.65 -27.96 30.42
C GLY A 15 23.24 -27.70 29.86
N ALA A 16 23.04 -27.21 28.62
CA ALA A 16 24.02 -26.80 27.61
C ALA A 16 23.59 -25.50 26.92
N ALA A 17 24.56 -24.71 26.47
CA ALA A 17 24.33 -23.59 25.57
C ALA A 17 24.56 -24.06 24.12
N ALA A 18 23.60 -23.80 23.23
CA ALA A 18 23.70 -24.10 21.81
C ALA A 18 23.86 -22.79 21.00
N SER A 19 25.11 -22.38 20.75
CA SER A 19 25.39 -21.19 19.96
C SER A 19 25.48 -21.50 18.47
N ALA A 20 24.53 -20.99 17.68
CA ALA A 20 24.65 -20.83 16.23
C ALA A 20 24.85 -19.34 15.92
N ARG A 21 26.04 -18.79 16.18
CA ARG A 21 27.05 -18.52 15.13
C ARG A 21 26.51 -17.67 13.96
N ILE A 22 26.60 -16.36 14.18
CA ILE A 22 26.60 -15.32 13.14
C ILE A 22 27.58 -15.71 12.02
N VAL A 23 27.12 -15.73 10.77
CA VAL A 23 28.00 -15.88 9.60
C VAL A 23 28.54 -14.51 9.19
N ALA A 24 29.58 -14.06 9.88
CA ALA A 24 30.34 -12.87 9.49
C ALA A 24 31.36 -13.24 8.40
N LEU A 25 30.97 -13.12 7.12
CA LEU A 25 31.89 -13.37 6.01
C LEU A 25 32.79 -12.15 5.77
N LEU A 26 34.03 -12.20 6.26
CA LEU A 26 35.06 -11.22 5.88
C LEU A 26 35.50 -11.44 4.43
N LEU A 27 35.03 -10.58 3.51
CA LEU A 27 35.62 -10.43 2.18
C LEU A 27 36.87 -9.54 2.25
N VAL A 28 38.01 -10.14 2.59
CA VAL A 28 39.34 -9.49 2.52
C VAL A 28 40.14 -10.12 1.39
N SER A 29 39.99 -9.57 0.17
CA SER A 29 40.88 -9.89 -0.96
C SER A 29 40.93 -8.79 -2.02
N VAL A 30 42.01 -8.00 -1.95
CA VAL A 30 42.67 -7.30 -3.07
C VAL A 30 41.86 -6.27 -3.88
N LEU A 31 42.07 -4.99 -3.55
CA LEU A 31 41.93 -3.87 -4.50
C LEU A 31 43.13 -3.82 -5.46
N PRO A 32 42.91 -3.59 -6.76
CA PRO A 32 43.87 -2.88 -7.61
C PRO A 32 43.59 -1.37 -7.54
N ARG A 33 44.56 -0.57 -7.08
CA ARG A 33 44.56 0.90 -7.24
C ARG A 33 45.54 1.32 -8.36
N PRO A 34 45.39 2.52 -8.94
CA PRO A 34 45.66 2.72 -10.37
C PRO A 34 47.11 3.04 -10.71
N SER A 35 47.51 2.67 -11.93
CA SER A 35 48.65 3.31 -12.62
C SER A 35 48.19 4.58 -13.32
N ALA A 36 48.66 5.73 -12.84
CA ALA A 36 48.64 6.97 -13.61
C ALA A 36 49.93 7.07 -14.46
N ALA A 37 49.82 7.59 -15.67
CA ALA A 37 50.94 8.00 -16.51
C ALA A 37 50.65 9.40 -17.07
N LEU A 38 51.64 10.29 -17.06
CA LEU A 38 51.45 11.69 -17.44
C LEU A 38 51.69 11.94 -18.93
N SER A 39 50.96 12.95 -19.44
CA SER A 39 51.22 13.84 -20.57
C SER A 39 52.50 13.69 -21.41
N THR A 40 52.35 13.88 -22.73
CA THR A 40 53.11 14.93 -23.43
C THR A 40 52.32 15.61 -24.55
N THR A 41 52.58 16.91 -24.67
CA THR A 41 52.18 17.89 -25.69
C THR A 41 52.29 17.45 -27.16
N GLY A 42 51.41 17.98 -28.03
CA GLY A 42 51.58 17.94 -29.49
C GLY A 42 50.70 18.97 -30.22
N SER A 43 51.29 20.05 -30.74
CA SER A 43 50.60 21.09 -31.51
C SER A 43 51.14 21.15 -32.94
N SER A 44 50.27 21.20 -33.96
CA SER A 44 50.16 22.40 -34.83
C SER A 44 49.35 22.22 -36.13
N ARG A 45 48.50 23.22 -36.40
CA ARG A 45 48.25 23.94 -37.68
C ARG A 45 48.20 23.20 -39.04
N SER A 46 47.10 23.49 -39.74
CA SER A 46 47.04 24.00 -41.15
C SER A 46 47.29 23.02 -42.32
N SER A 47 46.80 23.22 -43.56
CA SER A 47 45.89 24.25 -44.12
C SER A 47 45.31 23.88 -45.50
N SER A 48 44.06 24.29 -45.76
CA SER A 48 43.52 24.68 -47.09
C SER A 48 43.32 23.55 -48.13
N SER A 49 42.62 23.72 -49.26
CA SER A 49 41.94 24.90 -49.84
C SER A 49 40.82 24.53 -50.84
N ARG A 50 39.76 25.37 -50.95
CA ARG A 50 38.96 25.72 -52.18
C ARG A 50 38.21 24.57 -52.92
N SER A 51 37.21 24.78 -53.79
CA SER A 51 36.18 25.82 -54.09
C SER A 51 35.22 25.19 -55.14
N ARG A 52 33.94 25.56 -55.39
CA ARG A 52 33.25 26.86 -55.67
C ARG A 52 31.73 26.67 -55.39
N ARG A 53 30.93 27.68 -54.94
CA ARG A 53 30.27 28.77 -55.72
C ARG A 53 29.44 28.22 -56.90
N ARG A 54 28.10 28.38 -56.96
CA ARG A 54 27.25 29.60 -57.18
C ARG A 54 25.77 29.29 -56.74
N GLU A 55 24.76 30.17 -56.65
CA GLU A 55 24.58 31.63 -56.88
C GLU A 55 23.41 32.17 -55.97
N ILE A 56 23.07 33.47 -56.03
CA ILE A 56 21.98 34.17 -55.28
C ILE A 56 21.27 35.18 -56.22
N PRO A 57 19.95 35.44 -56.11
CA PRO A 57 19.43 36.71 -55.52
C PRO A 57 18.28 36.46 -54.49
N SER A 58 18.20 37.13 -53.33
CA SER A 58 17.68 38.50 -53.01
C SER A 58 16.14 38.63 -53.14
N CYS A 59 15.40 39.36 -52.28
CA CYS A 59 15.69 40.59 -51.53
C CYS A 59 14.94 40.71 -50.16
N GLN A 60 15.45 41.58 -49.26
CA GLN A 60 14.78 42.65 -48.46
C GLN A 60 13.39 42.38 -47.79
N ASP A 61 13.03 42.87 -46.60
CA ASP A 61 13.64 43.63 -45.47
C ASP A 61 12.60 43.60 -44.29
N THR A 62 12.67 44.25 -43.11
CA THR A 62 13.55 45.27 -42.49
C THR A 62 13.53 45.16 -40.94
N GLN A 63 14.49 45.81 -40.25
CA GLN A 63 14.43 46.47 -38.92
C GLN A 63 13.64 45.88 -37.72
N ALA A 64 14.36 45.67 -36.60
CA ALA A 64 13.84 45.93 -35.24
C ALA A 64 14.08 47.41 -34.85
N PRO A 65 13.50 47.95 -33.74
CA PRO A 65 14.34 48.05 -32.53
C PRO A 65 13.64 48.17 -31.13
N HIS A 66 14.50 48.08 -30.11
CA HIS A 66 14.46 48.74 -28.77
C HIS A 66 13.56 48.25 -27.61
N ARG A 67 14.15 48.41 -26.40
CA ARG A 67 13.59 48.18 -25.07
C ARG A 67 12.76 49.39 -24.59
N ARG A 68 11.85 49.16 -23.63
CA ARG A 68 11.66 50.06 -22.47
C ARG A 68 11.19 49.29 -21.23
N ARG A 69 11.63 49.73 -20.05
CA ARG A 69 10.99 49.41 -18.76
C ARG A 69 9.79 50.33 -18.57
N LEU A 70 8.77 49.86 -17.86
CA LEU A 70 7.82 50.74 -17.15
C LEU A 70 7.55 50.16 -15.76
N LEU A 71 7.60 51.05 -14.76
CA LEU A 71 7.05 50.83 -13.43
C LEU A 71 5.59 51.28 -13.44
N CYS A 72 4.76 50.75 -12.56
CA CYS A 72 3.53 51.42 -12.13
C CYS A 72 3.27 51.14 -10.65
N GLN A 73 2.70 52.12 -9.95
CA GLN A 73 2.35 52.09 -8.52
C GLN A 73 1.01 52.79 -8.28
N SER A 74 0.44 52.53 -7.10
CA SER A 74 -0.60 53.32 -6.39
C SER A 74 -2.00 53.48 -7.00
N ALA A 75 -2.97 52.77 -6.40
CA ALA A 75 -4.23 53.28 -5.80
C ALA A 75 -4.96 52.05 -5.18
N LEU A 76 -5.20 51.87 -3.87
CA LEU A 76 -5.80 52.65 -2.77
C LEU A 76 -7.35 52.65 -2.73
N LEU A 77 -7.86 52.53 -1.49
CA LEU A 77 -9.27 52.55 -1.01
C LEU A 77 -10.06 51.21 -1.17
N PRO A 78 -11.08 50.95 -0.32
CA PRO A 78 -10.89 50.69 1.12
C PRO A 78 -11.71 49.48 1.65
N GLU A 79 -11.61 49.23 2.97
CA GLU A 79 -12.32 48.18 3.70
C GLU A 79 -13.84 48.37 3.76
N ALA A 80 -14.58 47.26 3.92
CA ALA A 80 -16.01 47.25 4.24
C ALA A 80 -16.28 46.37 5.48
N ALA A 81 -16.35 47.00 6.66
CA ALA A 81 -16.69 46.31 7.91
C ALA A 81 -18.21 46.14 8.05
N ALA A 82 -18.66 44.90 8.28
CA ALA A 82 -20.06 44.58 8.60
C ALA A 82 -20.20 44.21 10.08
N LEU A 83 -21.00 44.99 10.81
CA LEU A 83 -21.22 44.83 12.25
C LEU A 83 -22.14 43.63 12.55
N PHE A 84 -21.77 42.81 13.53
CA PHE A 84 -22.71 41.96 14.26
C PHE A 84 -22.66 42.29 15.75
N GLN A 85 -23.82 42.60 16.32
CA GLN A 85 -24.04 42.71 17.77
C GLN A 85 -25.33 41.97 18.17
N PRO A 86 -25.48 41.56 19.44
CA PRO A 86 -26.33 40.44 19.81
C PRO A 86 -27.74 40.83 20.26
N LEU A 87 -28.66 39.88 20.19
CA LEU A 87 -29.89 39.83 20.99
C LEU A 87 -29.96 38.47 21.72
N ALA A 88 -30.67 38.43 22.85
CA ALA A 88 -30.52 37.35 23.82
C ALA A 88 -31.84 36.93 24.52
N ARG A 89 -31.86 35.67 25.00
CA ARG A 89 -32.84 35.08 25.95
C ARG A 89 -34.29 34.89 25.42
N PRO A 90 -35.17 34.13 26.13
CA PRO A 90 -35.01 33.42 27.41
C PRO A 90 -35.25 31.88 27.36
N LEU A 91 -35.35 31.26 28.54
CA LEU A 91 -35.48 29.81 28.79
C LEU A 91 -36.93 29.30 28.84
N MET A 92 -37.14 28.00 28.55
CA MET A 92 -37.97 26.98 29.28
C MET A 92 -39.49 27.26 29.51
N PRO A 93 -40.37 26.25 29.80
CA PRO A 93 -40.10 24.91 30.34
C PRO A 93 -40.88 23.72 29.70
N THR A 94 -40.73 22.55 30.32
CA THR A 94 -41.46 21.28 30.09
C THR A 94 -42.87 21.24 30.70
N PRO A 95 -43.71 20.30 30.25
CA PRO A 95 -44.52 19.47 31.16
C PRO A 95 -44.28 17.95 30.99
N ALA A 96 -44.95 17.14 31.80
CA ALA A 96 -44.87 15.67 31.84
C ALA A 96 -46.28 15.03 31.95
N SER A 97 -46.34 13.72 32.25
CA SER A 97 -47.52 12.82 32.15
C SER A 97 -47.89 12.44 30.70
N GLU A 98 -48.53 11.31 30.40
CA GLU A 98 -49.22 10.34 31.28
C GLU A 98 -49.15 8.90 30.70
N ALA A 99 -49.60 7.88 31.44
CA ALA A 99 -49.60 6.47 30.99
C ALA A 99 -50.88 5.72 31.42
N PRO A 100 -51.34 4.72 30.64
CA PRO A 100 -52.29 3.72 31.13
C PRO A 100 -51.90 2.24 30.89
N SER A 101 -51.95 1.47 31.99
CA SER A 101 -52.32 0.05 32.14
C SER A 101 -52.25 -0.95 30.97
N GLN A 102 -51.35 -1.94 31.16
CA GLN A 102 -51.56 -3.40 31.04
C GLN A 102 -52.81 -3.97 30.33
N THR A 103 -52.57 -4.96 29.47
CA THR A 103 -53.30 -6.26 29.45
C THR A 103 -52.31 -7.39 29.14
N ALA A 104 -52.61 -8.63 29.52
CA ALA A 104 -51.68 -9.77 29.40
C ALA A 104 -52.36 -11.00 28.78
N ALA A 105 -51.66 -11.72 27.89
CA ALA A 105 -52.07 -13.03 27.37
C ALA A 105 -50.88 -13.88 26.88
N ALA A 106 -50.91 -15.17 27.25
CA ALA A 106 -50.28 -16.35 26.63
C ALA A 106 -48.88 -16.25 25.97
N GLN A 107 -47.93 -17.02 26.54
CA GLN A 107 -46.86 -17.67 25.75
C GLN A 107 -47.43 -18.83 24.91
N PRO A 108 -46.71 -19.26 23.88
CA PRO A 108 -46.40 -20.69 23.75
C PRO A 108 -44.89 -20.95 23.70
N SER A 109 -44.45 -22.01 24.37
CA SER A 109 -43.05 -22.46 24.37
C SER A 109 -42.80 -23.51 23.28
N ALA A 110 -41.72 -23.34 22.52
CA ALA A 110 -41.22 -24.35 21.58
C ALA A 110 -39.68 -24.34 21.51
N THR A 111 -39.09 -25.43 22.01
CA THR A 111 -37.74 -25.98 21.74
C THR A 111 -36.68 -25.11 21.03
N PRO A 112 -35.50 -24.85 21.64
CA PRO A 112 -34.32 -24.46 20.88
C PRO A 112 -33.85 -25.64 20.02
N SER A 113 -33.71 -25.42 18.71
CA SER A 113 -33.05 -26.38 17.81
C SER A 113 -31.54 -26.42 18.09
N SER A 114 -30.93 -27.59 17.88
CA SER A 114 -29.52 -27.82 18.18
C SER A 114 -28.60 -26.94 17.34
N SER A 115 -27.76 -26.12 17.99
CA SER A 115 -26.64 -25.44 17.33
C SER A 115 -25.58 -26.47 16.93
N THR A 116 -25.71 -27.01 15.72
CA THR A 116 -24.70 -27.88 15.11
C THR A 116 -23.40 -27.11 14.97
N VAL A 117 -22.44 -27.38 15.87
CA VAL A 117 -21.08 -26.87 15.77
C VAL A 117 -20.45 -27.50 14.55
N VAL A 118 -20.42 -26.78 13.43
CA VAL A 118 -19.72 -27.20 12.23
C VAL A 118 -18.23 -27.24 12.57
N SER A 119 -17.69 -28.45 12.68
CA SER A 119 -16.26 -28.66 12.92
C SER A 119 -15.47 -27.95 11.83
N ALA A 120 -14.54 -27.09 12.22
CA ALA A 120 -13.66 -26.42 11.28
C ALA A 120 -12.88 -27.47 10.49
N LYS A 121 -13.09 -27.55 9.17
CA LYS A 121 -12.26 -28.37 8.29
C LYS A 121 -10.82 -27.89 8.44
N SER A 122 -9.94 -28.77 8.90
CA SER A 122 -8.51 -28.49 8.99
C SER A 122 -7.94 -28.38 7.57
N TYR A 123 -7.76 -27.14 7.10
CA TYR A 123 -6.88 -26.87 5.96
C TYR A 123 -5.48 -27.40 6.29
N PRO A 124 -4.73 -27.95 5.31
CA PRO A 124 -3.35 -28.35 5.54
C PRO A 124 -2.55 -27.13 6.00
N ALA A 125 -1.73 -27.29 7.04
CA ALA A 125 -0.90 -26.20 7.53
C ALA A 125 0.05 -25.73 6.40
N PRO A 126 0.20 -24.42 6.17
CA PRO A 126 1.14 -23.91 5.17
C PRO A 126 2.56 -24.33 5.56
N ASN A 127 3.38 -24.65 4.55
CA ASN A 127 4.68 -25.27 4.76
C ASN A 127 5.62 -24.30 5.50
N THR A 128 5.90 -24.54 6.79
CA THR A 128 6.61 -23.62 7.70
C THR A 128 8.13 -23.65 7.52
N GLY A 129 8.60 -23.55 6.27
CA GLY A 129 10.03 -23.64 5.95
C GLY A 129 10.38 -22.97 4.63
N ILE A 130 11.22 -21.94 4.70
CA ILE A 130 11.89 -21.32 3.55
C ILE A 130 12.73 -22.40 2.84
N THR A 131 12.40 -22.73 1.60
CA THR A 131 13.20 -23.67 0.81
C THR A 131 14.50 -23.01 0.35
N THR A 132 15.49 -23.80 -0.07
CA THR A 132 16.73 -23.26 -0.69
C THR A 132 16.43 -22.36 -1.89
N SER A 133 15.37 -22.67 -2.66
CA SER A 133 14.83 -21.85 -3.74
C SER A 133 14.26 -20.51 -3.25
N ASP A 134 13.54 -20.49 -2.12
CA ASP A 134 12.99 -19.26 -1.56
C ASP A 134 14.09 -18.35 -0.98
N PHE A 135 15.13 -18.93 -0.35
CA PHE A 135 16.30 -18.17 0.10
C PHE A 135 17.05 -17.53 -1.07
N LEU A 136 17.20 -18.27 -2.18
CA LEU A 136 17.73 -17.74 -3.44
C LEU A 136 16.85 -16.61 -3.99
N ALA A 137 15.53 -16.81 -4.10
CA ALA A 137 14.58 -15.82 -4.58
C ALA A 137 14.63 -14.51 -3.76
N LEU A 138 14.69 -14.62 -2.43
CA LEU A 138 14.84 -13.46 -1.53
C LEU A 138 16.17 -12.72 -1.77
N SER A 139 17.28 -13.42 -2.01
CA SER A 139 18.55 -12.77 -2.37
C SER A 139 18.49 -12.03 -3.72
N THR A 140 17.66 -12.51 -4.64
CA THR A 140 17.45 -11.95 -5.99
C THR A 140 16.21 -11.06 -6.12
N MET A 141 15.58 -10.64 -5.02
CA MET A 141 14.27 -9.94 -5.01
C MET A 141 14.35 -8.50 -5.55
N LYS A 142 14.56 -8.37 -6.86
CA LYS A 142 14.94 -7.14 -7.55
C LYS A 142 14.23 -7.05 -8.90
N VAL A 143 13.83 -5.84 -9.31
CA VAL A 143 13.22 -5.56 -10.63
C VAL A 143 14.01 -4.53 -11.42
N GLN A 144 14.04 -4.69 -12.75
CA GLN A 144 14.76 -3.79 -13.65
C GLN A 144 13.84 -2.67 -14.14
N CYS A 145 14.14 -1.44 -13.73
CA CYS A 145 13.44 -0.22 -14.11
C CYS A 145 14.34 0.63 -15.02
N GLY A 146 14.29 0.38 -16.34
CA GLY A 146 15.15 1.02 -17.32
C GLY A 146 16.62 0.67 -17.07
N SER A 147 17.45 1.64 -16.72
CA SER A 147 18.85 1.43 -16.30
C SER A 147 19.03 1.15 -14.79
N THR A 148 17.97 1.27 -13.99
CA THR A 148 18.03 1.16 -12.52
C THR A 148 17.55 -0.22 -12.07
N LEU A 149 18.33 -0.90 -11.21
CA LEU A 149 17.92 -2.15 -10.57
C LEU A 149 17.37 -1.83 -9.17
N VAL A 150 16.07 -2.03 -8.96
CA VAL A 150 15.38 -1.72 -7.70
C VAL A 150 15.35 -2.97 -6.82
N ASP A 151 15.77 -2.86 -5.56
CA ASP A 151 15.75 -3.96 -4.59
C ASP A 151 14.50 -3.85 -3.71
N VAL A 152 13.61 -4.83 -3.81
CA VAL A 152 12.31 -4.80 -3.13
C VAL A 152 12.47 -4.97 -1.61
N LEU A 153 13.55 -5.59 -1.12
CA LEU A 153 13.82 -5.67 0.32
C LEU A 153 14.29 -4.33 0.90
N GLU A 154 14.89 -3.44 0.10
CA GLU A 154 15.07 -2.04 0.50
C GLU A 154 13.73 -1.29 0.52
N ILE A 155 12.81 -1.58 -0.41
CA ILE A 155 11.43 -1.03 -0.36
C ILE A 155 10.69 -1.52 0.91
N VAL A 156 10.84 -2.78 1.32
CA VAL A 156 10.30 -3.30 2.60
C VAL A 156 10.87 -2.52 3.80
N LYS A 157 12.17 -2.22 3.81
CA LYS A 157 12.79 -1.38 4.87
C LYS A 157 12.28 0.08 4.84
N ILE A 158 11.97 0.63 3.67
CA ILE A 158 11.33 1.95 3.54
C ILE A 158 9.90 1.92 4.11
N ALA A 159 9.08 0.97 3.68
CA ALA A 159 7.69 0.82 4.15
C ALA A 159 7.60 0.53 5.65
N LYS A 160 8.54 -0.23 6.23
CA LYS A 160 8.64 -0.42 7.68
C LYS A 160 9.05 0.86 8.43
N ARG A 161 9.94 1.68 7.89
CA ARG A 161 10.29 3.00 8.49
C ARG A 161 9.13 3.99 8.42
N ALA A 162 8.39 4.02 7.31
CA ALA A 162 7.17 4.81 7.19
C ALA A 162 6.10 4.32 8.18
N GLY A 163 5.89 3.01 8.26
CA GLY A 163 5.02 2.38 9.26
C GLY A 163 5.40 2.74 10.70
N ALA A 164 6.69 2.78 11.04
CA ALA A 164 7.15 3.20 12.36
C ALA A 164 6.86 4.69 12.66
N ALA A 165 6.95 5.58 11.66
CA ALA A 165 6.57 6.99 11.81
C ALA A 165 5.05 7.16 12.02
N ILE A 166 4.24 6.40 11.28
CA ILE A 166 2.77 6.33 11.46
C ILE A 166 2.44 5.82 12.86
N MET A 167 3.11 4.75 13.32
CA MET A 167 2.88 4.18 14.65
C MET A 167 3.30 5.13 15.78
N ALA A 168 4.40 5.87 15.65
CA ALA A 168 4.84 6.86 16.64
C ALA A 168 3.82 7.99 16.86
N ILE A 169 3.05 8.35 15.83
CA ILE A 169 1.91 9.28 15.94
C ILE A 169 0.69 8.54 16.48
N TYR A 170 0.34 7.40 15.89
CA TYR A 170 -0.82 6.58 16.26
C TYR A 170 -0.83 6.18 17.75
N GLU A 171 0.31 5.85 18.34
CA GLU A 171 0.41 5.46 19.76
C GLU A 171 0.38 6.65 20.75
N GLY A 172 0.27 7.89 20.24
CA GLY A 172 0.17 9.11 21.03
C GLY A 172 -1.04 9.17 21.97
N GLU A 173 -0.94 10.05 22.97
CA GLU A 173 -1.95 10.24 24.02
C GLU A 173 -3.34 10.59 23.44
N LYS A 174 -4.35 9.79 23.80
CA LYS A 174 -5.72 9.91 23.29
C LYS A 174 -6.36 11.28 23.54
N ASP A 175 -6.04 11.93 24.66
CA ASP A 175 -6.62 13.23 25.01
C ASP A 175 -6.04 14.36 24.14
N LYS A 176 -4.80 14.24 23.67
CA LYS A 176 -4.21 15.14 22.66
C LYS A 176 -4.84 14.88 21.29
N TRP A 177 -5.00 13.60 20.92
CA TRP A 177 -5.63 13.18 19.67
C TRP A 177 -7.03 13.77 19.46
N GLU A 178 -7.90 13.75 20.48
CA GLU A 178 -9.25 14.30 20.40
C GLU A 178 -9.32 15.84 20.37
N VAL A 179 -8.21 16.53 20.66
CA VAL A 179 -8.04 17.98 20.50
C VAL A 179 -7.46 18.29 19.11
N GLU A 180 -6.40 17.61 18.70
CA GLU A 180 -5.71 17.79 17.41
C GLU A 180 -6.62 17.44 16.21
N MET A 181 -7.49 16.43 16.35
CA MET A 181 -8.56 16.07 15.38
C MET A 181 -9.58 17.19 15.11
N LYS A 182 -9.57 18.29 15.89
CA LYS A 182 -10.42 19.48 15.69
C LYS A 182 -9.67 20.66 15.05
N SER A 183 -8.47 20.42 14.56
CA SER A 183 -7.59 21.40 13.90
C SER A 183 -7.24 20.99 12.47
N ASP A 184 -6.78 21.96 11.68
CA ASP A 184 -6.29 21.73 10.31
C ASP A 184 -4.96 20.93 10.26
N SER A 185 -4.43 20.52 11.41
CA SER A 185 -3.25 19.66 11.56
C SER A 185 -3.59 18.38 12.30
N SER A 186 -4.61 17.66 11.79
CA SER A 186 -5.08 16.42 12.41
C SER A 186 -3.98 15.34 12.51
N PRO A 187 -4.04 14.41 13.48
CA PRO A 187 -3.05 13.34 13.63
C PRO A 187 -2.94 12.42 12.40
N LEU A 188 -4.01 12.32 11.60
CA LEU A 188 -4.00 11.71 10.27
C LEU A 188 -3.03 12.46 9.35
N THR A 189 -3.31 13.74 9.08
CA THR A 189 -2.49 14.63 8.24
C THR A 189 -1.02 14.72 8.68
N ALA A 190 -0.74 14.50 9.98
CA ALA A 190 0.62 14.38 10.48
C ALA A 190 1.30 13.05 10.09
N ALA A 191 0.57 11.92 10.19
CA ALA A 191 1.05 10.59 9.87
C ALA A 191 1.22 10.38 8.35
N ASP A 192 0.23 10.77 7.54
CA ASP A 192 0.31 10.76 6.07
C ASP A 192 1.55 11.51 5.57
N ARG A 193 1.74 12.75 6.04
CA ARG A 193 2.86 13.61 5.61
C ARG A 193 4.23 13.06 6.01
N GLU A 194 4.40 12.56 7.23
CA GLU A 194 5.70 12.03 7.67
C GLU A 194 5.98 10.65 7.03
N ALA A 195 4.95 9.83 6.80
CA ALA A 195 5.08 8.60 6.00
C ALA A 195 5.49 8.91 4.55
N ASN A 196 4.77 9.82 3.88
CA ASN A 196 5.07 10.23 2.51
C ASN A 196 6.51 10.77 2.38
N LYS A 197 6.93 11.60 3.34
CA LYS A 197 8.29 12.13 3.43
C LYS A 197 9.33 11.01 3.56
N VAL A 198 9.18 10.10 4.54
CA VAL A 198 10.10 8.98 4.75
C VAL A 198 10.21 8.07 3.52
N ILE A 199 9.11 7.90 2.77
CA ILE A 199 9.07 7.13 1.53
C ILE A 199 9.78 7.91 0.40
N CYS A 200 9.31 9.12 0.09
CA CYS A 200 9.80 9.90 -1.06
C CYS A 200 11.27 10.29 -0.91
N GLU A 201 11.74 10.72 0.26
CA GLU A 201 13.16 11.03 0.50
C GLU A 201 14.05 9.79 0.26
N ALA A 202 13.62 8.61 0.72
CA ALA A 202 14.38 7.37 0.57
C ALA A 202 14.37 6.83 -0.88
N LEU A 203 13.21 6.84 -1.55
CA LEU A 203 13.08 6.41 -2.95
C LEU A 203 13.88 7.33 -3.88
N ALA A 204 13.78 8.65 -3.71
CA ALA A 204 14.55 9.62 -4.50
C ALA A 204 16.07 9.51 -4.25
N THR A 205 16.49 9.12 -3.05
CA THR A 205 17.91 8.91 -2.72
C THR A 205 18.48 7.63 -3.33
N LEU A 206 17.74 6.51 -3.27
CA LEU A 206 18.22 5.21 -3.77
C LEU A 206 18.00 5.01 -5.28
N TYR A 207 16.90 5.55 -5.81
CA TYR A 207 16.41 5.27 -7.17
C TYR A 207 16.07 6.58 -7.94
N PRO A 208 16.98 7.57 -8.02
CA PRO A 208 16.68 8.92 -8.54
C PRO A 208 16.21 8.99 -9.99
N ASN A 209 16.37 7.91 -10.77
CA ASN A 209 15.92 7.82 -12.16
C ASN A 209 14.51 7.21 -12.33
N VAL A 210 13.85 6.81 -11.24
CA VAL A 210 12.51 6.20 -11.25
C VAL A 210 11.52 7.20 -10.61
N PRO A 211 10.63 7.84 -11.38
CA PRO A 211 9.65 8.80 -10.87
C PRO A 211 8.73 8.23 -9.79
N ILE A 212 8.13 9.11 -8.98
CA ILE A 212 7.24 8.75 -7.87
C ILE A 212 5.89 9.45 -8.05
N VAL A 213 4.80 8.67 -8.06
CA VAL A 213 3.43 9.14 -7.81
C VAL A 213 3.08 8.74 -6.37
N SER A 214 2.59 9.70 -5.58
CA SER A 214 2.05 9.48 -4.22
C SER A 214 0.73 10.21 -4.08
N GLU A 215 -0.20 9.72 -3.24
CA GLU A 215 -1.45 10.44 -2.93
C GLU A 215 -1.16 11.86 -2.40
N GLU A 216 -0.18 11.94 -1.49
CA GLU A 216 0.19 13.14 -0.73
C GLU A 216 1.14 14.10 -1.48
N ASN A 217 1.44 13.83 -2.76
CA ASN A 217 2.24 14.71 -3.61
C ASN A 217 1.34 15.62 -4.47
N GLU A 218 1.88 16.76 -4.93
CA GLU A 218 1.18 17.57 -5.93
C GLU A 218 0.88 16.74 -7.19
N LYS A 219 -0.36 16.85 -7.70
CA LYS A 219 -0.85 16.03 -8.81
C LYS A 219 -0.25 16.47 -10.14
N LEU A 220 0.88 15.87 -10.48
CA LEU A 220 1.57 15.99 -11.78
C LEU A 220 0.58 15.79 -12.94
N ALA A 221 0.70 16.62 -13.97
CA ALA A 221 -0.20 16.58 -15.11
C ALA A 221 -0.03 15.25 -15.87
N TYR A 222 -1.13 14.72 -16.41
CA TYR A 222 -1.10 13.45 -17.16
C TYR A 222 -0.08 13.50 -18.33
N GLU A 223 0.03 14.64 -19.00
CA GLU A 223 1.02 14.88 -20.06
C GLU A 223 2.48 14.63 -19.65
N GLU A 224 2.82 14.88 -18.38
CA GLU A 224 4.19 14.69 -17.85
C GLU A 224 4.50 13.21 -17.57
N ARG A 225 3.48 12.44 -17.15
CA ARG A 225 3.63 11.05 -16.68
C ARG A 225 3.19 9.96 -17.65
N LYS A 226 2.35 10.25 -18.64
CA LYS A 226 1.76 9.26 -19.56
C LYS A 226 2.78 8.41 -20.34
N ASN A 227 4.00 8.91 -20.50
CA ASN A 227 5.09 8.26 -21.23
C ASN A 227 6.14 7.60 -20.30
N TRP A 228 5.91 7.53 -18.98
CA TRP A 228 6.84 6.89 -18.05
C TRP A 228 6.84 5.36 -18.23
N GLU A 229 7.99 4.80 -18.64
CA GLU A 229 8.15 3.34 -18.75
C GLU A 229 8.16 2.66 -17.38
N TYR A 230 8.68 3.31 -16.33
CA TYR A 230 8.66 2.83 -14.95
C TYR A 230 8.39 3.98 -13.97
N TYR A 231 7.69 3.69 -12.88
CA TYR A 231 7.49 4.62 -11.77
C TYR A 231 7.06 3.89 -10.48
N PHE A 232 7.29 4.52 -9.32
CA PHE A 232 6.72 4.12 -8.04
C PHE A 232 5.31 4.68 -7.88
N CYS A 233 4.38 3.86 -7.40
CA CYS A 233 3.01 4.26 -7.07
C CYS A 233 2.78 4.03 -5.56
N VAL A 234 2.61 5.11 -4.81
CA VAL A 234 2.70 5.13 -3.34
C VAL A 234 1.38 5.56 -2.72
N ASP A 235 0.92 4.77 -1.75
CA ASP A 235 -0.06 5.17 -0.75
C ASP A 235 0.65 5.19 0.62
N PRO A 236 0.85 6.37 1.24
CA PRO A 236 1.50 6.46 2.55
C PRO A 236 0.67 5.85 3.69
N LEU A 237 -0.67 5.87 3.63
CA LEU A 237 -1.57 5.50 4.73
C LEU A 237 -3.00 5.16 4.25
N ASP A 238 -3.14 4.04 3.53
CA ASP A 238 -4.47 3.50 3.21
C ASP A 238 -5.16 3.05 4.50
N GLY A 239 -6.49 3.18 4.56
CA GLY A 239 -7.26 2.93 5.78
C GLY A 239 -7.38 4.16 6.67
N THR A 240 -7.43 5.36 6.09
CA THR A 240 -7.75 6.65 6.73
C THR A 240 -8.85 6.54 7.82
N LYS A 241 -9.95 5.83 7.51
CA LYS A 241 -11.10 5.66 8.40
C LYS A 241 -10.81 4.68 9.54
N GLU A 242 -9.97 3.70 9.29
CA GLU A 242 -9.52 2.67 10.22
C GLU A 242 -8.46 3.19 11.20
N PHE A 243 -7.57 4.06 10.70
CA PHE A 243 -6.63 4.86 11.49
C PHE A 243 -7.36 5.80 12.46
N ILE A 244 -8.31 6.62 11.99
CA ILE A 244 -9.14 7.49 12.84
C ILE A 244 -9.93 6.67 13.89
N LYS A 245 -10.47 5.50 13.50
CA LYS A 245 -11.19 4.59 14.41
C LYS A 245 -10.27 3.79 15.35
N ARG A 246 -8.95 3.91 15.20
CA ARG A 246 -7.93 3.24 16.01
C ARG A 246 -8.10 1.71 16.09
N ASN A 247 -8.40 1.07 14.95
CA ASN A 247 -8.65 -0.37 14.87
C ASN A 247 -7.50 -1.21 14.27
N GLY A 248 -6.36 -0.59 13.93
CA GLY A 248 -5.18 -1.30 13.41
C GLY A 248 -5.31 -1.90 12.01
N GLN A 249 -6.21 -1.40 11.16
CA GLN A 249 -6.47 -1.90 9.80
C GLN A 249 -6.14 -0.88 8.70
N PHE A 250 -4.95 -0.28 8.79
CA PHE A 250 -4.36 0.64 7.83
C PHE A 250 -3.01 0.11 7.31
N THR A 251 -2.57 0.54 6.13
CA THR A 251 -1.35 0.04 5.47
C THR A 251 -0.50 1.11 4.81
N VAL A 252 0.78 0.80 4.61
CA VAL A 252 1.66 1.53 3.68
C VAL A 252 1.77 0.70 2.40
N ASN A 253 1.54 1.29 1.23
CA ASN A 253 1.58 0.60 -0.05
C ASN A 253 2.63 1.26 -0.97
N ILE A 254 3.60 0.49 -1.46
CA ILE A 254 4.60 0.96 -2.43
C ILE A 254 4.63 -0.03 -3.59
N GLY A 255 4.00 0.35 -4.71
CA GLY A 255 4.01 -0.41 -5.96
C GLY A 255 5.08 0.09 -6.93
N ILE A 256 5.50 -0.78 -7.83
CA ILE A 256 6.37 -0.45 -8.96
C ILE A 256 5.63 -0.83 -10.24
N CYS A 257 5.38 0.14 -11.11
CA CYS A 257 4.77 -0.09 -12.42
C CYS A 257 5.81 -0.16 -13.53
N LYS A 258 5.48 -0.95 -14.55
CA LYS A 258 6.04 -0.92 -15.91
C LYS A 258 4.94 -0.47 -16.86
N GLY A 259 4.97 0.79 -17.27
CA GLY A 259 3.86 1.45 -17.97
C GLY A 259 2.54 1.25 -17.19
N PRO A 260 1.51 0.61 -17.76
CA PRO A 260 0.23 0.40 -17.10
C PRO A 260 0.16 -0.84 -16.19
N THR A 261 1.24 -1.63 -16.04
CA THR A 261 1.24 -2.94 -15.37
C THR A 261 2.05 -2.91 -14.07
N PRO A 262 1.55 -3.40 -12.93
CA PRO A 262 2.32 -3.47 -11.69
C PRO A 262 3.25 -4.70 -11.72
N ILE A 263 4.56 -4.48 -11.56
CA ILE A 263 5.62 -5.51 -11.65
C ILE A 263 6.29 -5.85 -10.32
N ALA A 264 6.09 -5.04 -9.29
CA ALA A 264 6.47 -5.35 -7.92
C ALA A 264 5.63 -4.55 -6.93
N GLY A 265 5.58 -4.99 -5.69
CA GLY A 265 4.82 -4.32 -4.65
C GLY A 265 5.28 -4.67 -3.24
N VAL A 266 5.09 -3.73 -2.33
CA VAL A 266 5.24 -3.88 -0.88
C VAL A 266 3.99 -3.34 -0.20
N VAL A 267 3.41 -4.11 0.72
CA VAL A 267 2.30 -3.69 1.59
C VAL A 267 2.66 -4.02 3.04
N THR A 268 2.71 -3.04 3.93
CA THR A 268 2.90 -3.29 5.37
C THR A 268 1.62 -3.00 6.15
N ILE A 269 1.38 -3.71 7.24
CA ILE A 269 0.28 -3.45 8.18
C ILE A 269 0.93 -3.04 9.53
N PRO A 270 1.23 -1.75 9.75
CA PRO A 270 2.14 -1.33 10.82
C PRO A 270 1.69 -1.75 12.21
N ALA A 271 0.39 -1.61 12.52
CA ALA A 271 -0.21 -1.98 13.80
C ALA A 271 -0.28 -3.49 14.07
N GLN A 272 0.15 -4.33 13.12
CA GLN A 272 0.18 -5.79 13.24
C GLN A 272 1.60 -6.36 13.07
N GLY A 273 2.60 -5.54 12.74
CA GLY A 273 3.98 -5.98 12.48
C GLY A 273 4.16 -6.81 11.20
N ILE A 274 3.17 -6.82 10.31
CA ILE A 274 3.16 -7.66 9.10
C ILE A 274 3.70 -6.89 7.89
N ALA A 275 4.47 -7.56 7.05
CA ALA A 275 4.84 -7.07 5.71
C ALA A 275 4.53 -8.12 4.63
N TYR A 276 4.13 -7.68 3.45
CA TYR A 276 3.97 -8.47 2.24
C TYR A 276 4.79 -7.85 1.12
N TRP A 277 5.37 -8.66 0.24
CA TRP A 277 6.02 -8.18 -0.98
C TRP A 277 6.05 -9.20 -2.10
N ALA A 278 6.24 -8.71 -3.33
CA ALA A 278 6.43 -9.54 -4.51
C ALA A 278 7.17 -8.78 -5.63
N ALA A 279 7.67 -9.54 -6.62
CA ALA A 279 8.31 -9.04 -7.83
C ALA A 279 8.09 -10.02 -9.00
N GLU A 280 7.95 -9.49 -10.22
CA GLU A 280 7.65 -10.22 -11.47
C GLU A 280 8.48 -11.50 -11.64
N GLY A 281 7.81 -12.66 -11.59
CA GLY A 281 8.40 -13.99 -11.73
C GLY A 281 9.15 -14.54 -10.50
N LEU A 282 9.16 -13.84 -9.36
CA LEU A 282 9.86 -14.24 -8.13
C LEU A 282 8.93 -14.74 -7.02
N GLY A 283 7.61 -14.56 -7.18
CA GLY A 283 6.57 -14.95 -6.24
C GLY A 283 6.28 -13.93 -5.14
N ALA A 284 5.20 -14.16 -4.40
CA ALA A 284 4.77 -13.35 -3.27
C ALA A 284 5.19 -13.94 -1.91
N TYR A 285 5.52 -13.07 -0.95
CA TYR A 285 5.99 -13.43 0.39
C TYR A 285 5.28 -12.60 1.46
N LYS A 286 5.24 -13.15 2.68
CA LYS A 286 4.77 -12.51 3.91
C LYS A 286 5.82 -12.65 5.00
N GLU A 287 6.01 -11.59 5.78
CA GLU A 287 6.75 -11.59 7.04
C GLU A 287 5.81 -11.28 8.19
N GLU A 288 5.89 -12.09 9.25
CA GLU A 288 5.00 -12.05 10.41
C GLU A 288 5.75 -12.65 11.61
N ASN A 289 5.97 -11.90 12.69
CA ASN A 289 6.79 -12.29 13.86
C ASN A 289 8.24 -12.69 13.50
N ASP A 290 8.92 -11.88 12.67
CA ASP A 290 10.26 -12.13 12.10
C ASP A 290 10.38 -13.40 11.22
N GLU A 291 9.31 -14.19 11.05
CA GLU A 291 9.27 -15.34 10.13
C GLU A 291 8.84 -14.91 8.73
N VAL A 292 9.68 -15.18 7.72
CA VAL A 292 9.34 -15.00 6.30
C VAL A 292 8.81 -16.31 5.71
N ARG A 293 7.65 -16.27 5.06
CA ARG A 293 7.09 -17.40 4.30
C ARG A 293 6.64 -16.96 2.92
N LYS A 294 6.77 -17.85 1.93
CA LYS A 294 6.13 -17.69 0.63
C LYS A 294 4.61 -17.84 0.77
N ILE A 295 3.85 -17.07 0.00
CA ILE A 295 2.38 -17.14 -0.01
C ILE A 295 1.86 -17.49 -1.42
N GLN A 296 0.65 -18.06 -1.45
CA GLN A 296 -0.03 -18.48 -2.66
C GLN A 296 -1.54 -18.27 -2.45
N ALA A 297 -2.22 -17.75 -3.46
CA ALA A 297 -3.66 -17.58 -3.44
C ALA A 297 -4.38 -18.94 -3.46
N ALA A 298 -5.58 -18.98 -2.87
CA ALA A 298 -6.39 -20.19 -2.83
C ALA A 298 -6.75 -20.65 -4.26
N THR A 299 -6.64 -21.96 -4.52
CA THR A 299 -7.10 -22.58 -5.76
C THR A 299 -8.50 -23.15 -5.55
N PHE A 300 -9.45 -22.79 -6.41
CA PHE A 300 -10.88 -23.13 -6.26
C PHE A 300 -11.61 -23.07 -7.60
N SER A 301 -12.71 -23.82 -7.74
CA SER A 301 -13.70 -23.57 -8.80
C SER A 301 -14.83 -22.71 -8.24
N LYS A 302 -15.44 -21.87 -9.08
CA LYS A 302 -16.66 -21.12 -8.73
C LYS A 302 -17.83 -22.03 -8.32
N ALA A 303 -17.79 -23.30 -8.70
CA ALA A 303 -18.77 -24.29 -8.30
C ALA A 303 -18.64 -24.78 -6.84
N ASP A 304 -17.58 -24.42 -6.12
CA ASP A 304 -17.34 -24.86 -4.74
C ASP A 304 -18.30 -24.20 -3.73
N GLU A 305 -18.53 -24.87 -2.59
CA GLU A 305 -19.37 -24.37 -1.49
C GLU A 305 -18.54 -23.80 -0.33
N GLY A 306 -19.06 -22.80 0.36
CA GLY A 306 -18.44 -22.22 1.55
C GLY A 306 -17.40 -21.12 1.27
N LEU A 307 -17.13 -20.85 -0.02
CA LEU A 307 -16.09 -19.94 -0.50
C LEU A 307 -16.05 -18.61 0.28
N THR A 308 -14.89 -18.32 0.86
CA THR A 308 -14.63 -17.06 1.58
C THR A 308 -14.58 -15.87 0.62
N ILE A 309 -15.54 -14.96 0.75
CA ILE A 309 -15.60 -13.68 0.02
C ILE A 309 -15.30 -12.53 0.99
N VAL A 310 -14.40 -11.63 0.60
CA VAL A 310 -14.11 -10.40 1.35
C VAL A 310 -15.07 -9.30 0.89
N ALA A 311 -15.79 -8.67 1.82
CA ALA A 311 -16.70 -7.55 1.53
C ALA A 311 -16.42 -6.38 2.48
N SER A 312 -16.83 -5.16 2.11
CA SER A 312 -16.68 -4.00 3.01
C SER A 312 -17.93 -3.82 3.88
N ARG A 313 -17.76 -3.94 5.21
CA ARG A 313 -18.79 -3.58 6.21
C ARG A 313 -19.40 -2.18 6.04
N SER A 314 -18.74 -1.26 5.35
CA SER A 314 -19.21 0.13 5.14
C SER A 314 -19.70 0.42 3.72
N HIS A 315 -19.59 -0.53 2.78
CA HIS A 315 -20.00 -0.35 1.39
C HIS A 315 -20.66 -1.64 0.86
N ASN A 316 -21.65 -2.15 1.60
CA ASN A 316 -22.42 -3.32 1.19
C ASN A 316 -23.56 -2.89 0.23
N THR A 317 -23.20 -2.64 -1.03
CA THR A 317 -24.13 -2.14 -2.05
C THR A 317 -25.03 -3.25 -2.63
N PRO A 318 -26.15 -2.92 -3.30
CA PRO A 318 -26.99 -3.93 -3.97
C PRO A 318 -26.22 -4.79 -4.98
N GLU A 319 -25.31 -4.19 -5.74
CA GLU A 319 -24.45 -4.86 -6.73
C GLU A 319 -23.45 -5.81 -6.05
N THR A 320 -22.98 -5.44 -4.86
CA THR A 320 -22.11 -6.29 -4.03
C THR A 320 -22.88 -7.53 -3.53
N GLN A 321 -24.15 -7.36 -3.14
CA GLN A 321 -25.03 -8.47 -2.76
C GLN A 321 -25.41 -9.36 -3.96
N GLU A 322 -25.68 -8.77 -5.12
CA GLU A 322 -25.93 -9.49 -6.38
C GLU A 322 -24.71 -10.27 -6.86
N PHE A 323 -23.49 -9.81 -6.57
CA PHE A 323 -22.29 -10.61 -6.82
C PHE A 323 -22.16 -11.78 -5.83
N ILE A 324 -22.37 -11.53 -4.54
CA ILE A 324 -22.27 -12.56 -3.50
C ILE A 324 -23.27 -13.70 -3.71
N SER A 325 -24.49 -13.41 -4.19
CA SER A 325 -25.51 -14.43 -4.46
C SER A 325 -25.17 -15.39 -5.61
N LYS A 326 -24.12 -15.12 -6.40
CA LYS A 326 -23.61 -16.00 -7.47
C LYS A 326 -22.75 -17.16 -6.93
N TYR A 327 -22.49 -17.20 -5.62
CA TYR A 327 -21.67 -18.21 -4.93
C TYR A 327 -22.51 -19.07 -3.99
N LYS A 328 -22.11 -20.33 -3.78
CA LYS A 328 -22.84 -21.30 -2.95
C LYS A 328 -22.43 -21.18 -1.49
N ASN A 329 -23.38 -20.78 -0.62
CA ASN A 329 -23.19 -20.69 0.83
C ASN A 329 -21.91 -19.93 1.26
N PRO A 330 -21.58 -18.75 0.70
CA PRO A 330 -20.27 -18.12 0.87
C PRO A 330 -20.02 -17.61 2.30
N THR A 331 -18.78 -17.73 2.76
CA THR A 331 -18.34 -17.18 4.05
C THR A 331 -17.94 -15.71 3.87
N LEU A 332 -18.61 -14.78 4.56
CA LEU A 332 -18.32 -13.35 4.42
C LEU A 332 -17.37 -12.83 5.51
N ILE A 333 -16.25 -12.23 5.09
CA ILE A 333 -15.30 -11.55 5.99
C ILE A 333 -15.09 -10.09 5.58
N SER A 334 -14.69 -9.21 6.51
CA SER A 334 -14.56 -7.77 6.25
C SER A 334 -13.42 -7.13 7.04
N LEU A 335 -12.46 -6.55 6.32
CA LEU A 335 -11.37 -5.72 6.87
C LEU A 335 -11.28 -4.35 6.17
N GLY A 336 -10.61 -3.40 6.82
CA GLY A 336 -10.16 -2.14 6.21
C GLY A 336 -9.14 -2.34 5.08
N SER A 337 -8.82 -1.25 4.38
CA SER A 337 -7.59 -1.11 3.58
C SER A 337 -7.28 -2.22 2.51
N SER A 338 -6.10 -2.19 1.90
CA SER A 338 -5.53 -3.13 0.93
C SER A 338 -5.30 -4.52 1.52
N ILE A 339 -5.40 -4.67 2.84
CA ILE A 339 -5.43 -5.95 3.58
C ILE A 339 -6.43 -6.94 2.94
N LYS A 340 -7.54 -6.45 2.38
CA LYS A 340 -8.52 -7.28 1.66
C LYS A 340 -7.97 -7.99 0.41
N LEU A 341 -6.98 -7.41 -0.27
CA LEU A 341 -6.25 -8.06 -1.36
C LEU A 341 -5.23 -9.07 -0.79
N MET A 342 -4.58 -8.73 0.32
CA MET A 342 -3.61 -9.61 0.99
C MET A 342 -4.26 -10.91 1.49
N LEU A 343 -5.50 -10.84 1.98
CA LEU A 343 -6.30 -12.04 2.33
C LEU A 343 -6.47 -13.00 1.14
N VAL A 344 -6.62 -12.48 -0.08
CA VAL A 344 -6.72 -13.32 -1.29
C VAL A 344 -5.35 -13.84 -1.71
N ALA A 345 -4.31 -13.00 -1.64
CA ALA A 345 -2.93 -13.39 -1.96
C ALA A 345 -2.35 -14.45 -1.00
N GLU A 346 -2.71 -14.45 0.29
CA GLU A 346 -2.30 -15.50 1.24
C GLU A 346 -3.27 -16.70 1.32
N GLY A 347 -4.30 -16.73 0.47
CA GLY A 347 -5.24 -17.85 0.38
C GLY A 347 -6.27 -17.95 1.51
N THR A 348 -6.32 -16.99 2.43
CA THR A 348 -7.37 -16.87 3.46
C THR A 348 -8.75 -16.55 2.84
N ALA A 349 -8.76 -15.92 1.66
CA ALA A 349 -9.95 -15.62 0.87
C ALA A 349 -9.82 -16.06 -0.59
N HIS A 350 -10.97 -16.26 -1.25
CA HIS A 350 -11.05 -16.72 -2.63
C HIS A 350 -11.38 -15.57 -3.58
N VAL A 351 -12.22 -14.63 -3.14
CA VAL A 351 -12.73 -13.53 -3.96
C VAL A 351 -12.88 -12.24 -3.14
N TYR A 352 -12.56 -11.08 -3.72
CA TYR A 352 -12.84 -9.75 -3.17
C TYR A 352 -13.41 -8.81 -4.25
N PRO A 353 -14.75 -8.57 -4.29
CA PRO A 353 -15.34 -7.52 -5.11
C PRO A 353 -15.15 -6.11 -4.52
N ARG A 354 -14.65 -5.17 -5.32
CA ARG A 354 -14.59 -3.72 -5.01
C ARG A 354 -15.43 -2.94 -6.00
N LEU A 355 -16.74 -2.96 -5.78
CA LEU A 355 -17.74 -2.19 -6.53
C LEU A 355 -17.96 -0.78 -5.94
N ALA A 356 -16.86 -0.13 -5.57
CA ALA A 356 -16.83 1.22 -4.99
C ALA A 356 -15.48 1.89 -5.29
N PRO A 357 -15.40 3.22 -5.43
CA PRO A 357 -14.18 3.92 -5.84
C PRO A 357 -12.92 3.56 -5.04
N THR A 358 -11.78 3.63 -5.73
CA THR A 358 -10.38 3.53 -5.26
C THR A 358 -9.51 4.40 -6.16
N CYS A 359 -8.33 4.81 -5.70
CA CYS A 359 -7.28 5.35 -6.54
C CYS A 359 -6.25 4.26 -6.92
N GLU A 360 -5.36 4.58 -7.86
CA GLU A 360 -4.30 3.66 -8.29
C GLU A 360 -3.43 3.15 -7.15
N TRP A 361 -3.08 4.04 -6.22
CA TRP A 361 -2.17 3.77 -5.12
C TRP A 361 -2.73 2.80 -4.07
N ASP A 362 -4.05 2.79 -3.80
CA ASP A 362 -4.71 1.82 -2.90
C ASP A 362 -4.54 0.36 -3.38
N THR A 363 -4.19 0.15 -4.66
CA THR A 363 -4.21 -1.17 -5.31
C THR A 363 -2.90 -1.58 -5.97
N CYS A 364 -2.05 -0.66 -6.44
CA CYS A 364 -0.90 -0.99 -7.27
C CYS A 364 0.06 -2.01 -6.63
N ALA A 365 0.50 -1.73 -5.40
CA ALA A 365 1.38 -2.64 -4.64
C ALA A 365 0.71 -4.00 -4.38
N ALA A 366 -0.57 -3.95 -3.99
CA ALA A 366 -1.35 -5.12 -3.64
C ALA A 366 -1.65 -6.03 -4.85
N HIS A 367 -1.82 -5.45 -6.04
CA HIS A 367 -2.07 -6.15 -7.29
C HIS A 367 -0.83 -6.94 -7.75
N ALA A 368 0.37 -6.35 -7.70
CA ALA A 368 1.60 -7.11 -7.95
C ALA A 368 1.72 -8.34 -7.04
N ILE A 369 1.43 -8.17 -5.74
CA ILE A 369 1.46 -9.25 -4.75
C ILE A 369 0.40 -10.32 -5.03
N VAL A 370 -0.82 -9.93 -5.43
CA VAL A 370 -1.87 -10.89 -5.83
C VAL A 370 -1.45 -11.72 -7.05
N ASN A 371 -0.91 -11.08 -8.10
CA ASN A 371 -0.54 -11.77 -9.34
C ASN A 371 0.60 -12.76 -9.11
N GLU A 372 1.63 -12.37 -8.34
CA GLU A 372 2.75 -13.24 -7.96
C GLU A 372 2.40 -14.31 -6.91
N ALA A 373 1.22 -14.20 -6.27
CA ALA A 373 0.62 -15.29 -5.51
C ALA A 373 -0.27 -16.21 -6.38
N GLY A 374 -0.36 -15.99 -7.70
CA GLY A 374 -1.21 -16.75 -8.62
C GLY A 374 -2.70 -16.37 -8.56
N GLY A 375 -3.04 -15.22 -7.99
CA GLY A 375 -4.36 -14.60 -8.14
C GLY A 375 -4.42 -13.64 -9.32
N ARG A 376 -5.50 -12.86 -9.42
CA ARG A 376 -5.71 -11.84 -10.48
C ARG A 376 -6.58 -10.68 -10.00
N VAL A 377 -6.30 -9.45 -10.45
CA VAL A 377 -7.16 -8.27 -10.22
C VAL A 377 -7.72 -7.76 -11.56
N VAL A 378 -9.01 -8.02 -11.80
CA VAL A 378 -9.69 -7.72 -13.07
C VAL A 378 -10.77 -6.65 -12.93
N GLN A 379 -10.99 -5.87 -13.98
CA GLN A 379 -11.99 -4.82 -14.05
C GLN A 379 -13.40 -5.41 -14.12
N ALA A 380 -14.38 -4.82 -13.41
CA ALA A 380 -15.79 -5.17 -13.46
C ALA A 380 -16.53 -4.25 -14.46
N THR A 381 -16.64 -4.70 -15.72
CA THR A 381 -17.21 -3.90 -16.81
C THR A 381 -18.72 -3.76 -16.72
N GLY A 382 -19.25 -2.55 -16.88
CA GLY A 382 -20.70 -2.30 -16.90
C GLY A 382 -21.40 -2.52 -15.56
N GLY A 383 -20.67 -2.45 -14.44
CA GLY A 383 -21.19 -2.71 -13.09
C GLY A 383 -21.33 -4.19 -12.75
N SER A 384 -21.27 -5.09 -13.75
CA SER A 384 -21.20 -6.53 -13.54
C SER A 384 -19.75 -7.00 -13.38
N PRO A 385 -19.43 -7.73 -12.30
CA PRO A 385 -18.26 -8.58 -12.23
C PRO A 385 -18.19 -9.57 -13.39
N CYS A 386 -17.18 -9.41 -14.24
CA CYS A 386 -16.83 -10.33 -15.30
C CYS A 386 -15.56 -11.10 -14.90
N GLU A 387 -15.61 -12.44 -14.98
CA GLU A 387 -14.47 -13.31 -14.69
C GLU A 387 -13.48 -13.39 -15.86
N GLU A 388 -13.84 -12.81 -17.00
CA GLU A 388 -13.01 -12.60 -18.20
C GLU A 388 -12.56 -11.12 -18.34
N GLY A 389 -12.70 -10.32 -17.28
CA GLY A 389 -12.38 -8.89 -17.30
C GLY A 389 -10.90 -8.61 -17.58
N GLU A 390 -10.62 -7.53 -18.31
CA GLU A 390 -9.29 -6.96 -18.48
C GLU A 390 -8.61 -6.70 -17.10
N PRO A 391 -7.30 -6.89 -16.94
CA PRO A 391 -6.59 -6.53 -15.72
C PRO A 391 -6.76 -5.04 -15.37
N VAL A 392 -6.74 -4.69 -14.07
CA VAL A 392 -6.72 -3.28 -13.65
C VAL A 392 -5.42 -2.61 -14.13
N ARG A 393 -5.53 -1.52 -14.87
CA ARG A 393 -4.40 -0.78 -15.46
C ARG A 393 -4.11 0.51 -14.71
N TYR A 394 -2.84 0.90 -14.71
CA TYR A 394 -2.28 2.06 -13.99
C TYR A 394 -1.75 3.14 -14.94
N ASN A 395 -1.29 4.26 -14.37
CA ASN A 395 -0.90 5.49 -15.05
C ASN A 395 -2.02 6.10 -15.91
N LYS A 396 -3.28 5.87 -15.53
CA LYS A 396 -4.47 6.40 -16.22
C LYS A 396 -4.52 7.92 -16.10
N GLU A 397 -5.16 8.60 -17.04
CA GLU A 397 -5.41 10.05 -16.96
C GLU A 397 -6.19 10.41 -15.70
N ASN A 398 -7.34 9.75 -15.49
CA ASN A 398 -8.05 9.74 -14.21
C ASN A 398 -7.45 8.65 -13.30
N THR A 399 -6.90 9.04 -12.15
CA THR A 399 -6.27 8.11 -11.19
C THR A 399 -7.27 7.25 -10.40
N LEU A 400 -8.59 7.48 -10.54
CA LEU A 400 -9.59 6.55 -10.04
C LEU A 400 -9.55 5.24 -10.83
N ASN A 401 -9.61 4.12 -10.13
CA ASN A 401 -9.78 2.83 -10.80
C ASN A 401 -11.23 2.63 -11.24
N PRO A 402 -11.46 1.81 -12.30
CA PRO A 402 -12.75 1.16 -12.46
C PRO A 402 -13.07 0.29 -11.24
N PHE A 403 -14.33 -0.09 -11.09
CA PHE A 403 -14.68 -1.19 -10.19
C PHE A 403 -13.90 -2.45 -10.59
N PHE A 404 -13.53 -3.28 -9.62
CA PHE A 404 -12.71 -4.46 -9.86
C PHE A 404 -13.12 -5.63 -8.98
N VAL A 405 -12.64 -6.82 -9.33
CA VAL A 405 -12.69 -8.01 -8.49
C VAL A 405 -11.32 -8.64 -8.43
N VAL A 406 -10.89 -8.98 -7.21
CA VAL A 406 -9.74 -9.85 -6.97
C VAL A 406 -10.23 -11.28 -6.90
N TYR A 407 -9.59 -12.17 -7.63
CA TYR A 407 -9.76 -13.62 -7.50
C TYR A 407 -8.45 -14.24 -7.05
N GLY A 408 -8.53 -15.36 -6.32
CA GLY A 408 -7.42 -16.30 -6.19
C GLY A 408 -7.16 -17.06 -7.49
N ASN A 409 -6.53 -18.22 -7.40
CA ASN A 409 -6.29 -19.11 -8.53
C ASN A 409 -7.59 -19.84 -8.91
N GLN A 410 -8.54 -19.12 -9.51
CA GLN A 410 -9.80 -19.67 -9.97
C GLN A 410 -9.55 -20.62 -11.14
N THR A 411 -9.98 -21.87 -11.02
CA THR A 411 -10.10 -22.81 -12.14
C THR A 411 -11.51 -22.78 -12.72
N ASP A 412 -11.62 -23.24 -13.97
CA ASP A 412 -12.91 -23.57 -14.60
C ASP A 412 -13.69 -24.63 -13.79
#